data_AF-A0A833CCB8-F1
#
_entry.id   AF-A0A833CCB8-F1
#
_cell.length_a   1.000
_cell.length_b   1.000
_cell.length_c   1.000
_cell.angle_alpha   90.00
_cell.angle_beta   90.00
_cell.angle_gamma   90.00
#
_symmetry.space_group_name_H-M   'P 1'
#
loop_
_entity.id
_entity.type
_entity.pdbx_description
1 polymer ?
#
loop_
_entity_poly.entity_id
_entity_poly.type
_entity_poly.pdbx_seq_one_letter_code
_entity_poly.pdbx_strand_id
1 'polypeptide(L)'
;MGKSQTMIDILTVNSGRFLTLPPTAKLLYFYLLMYADDDGIVDAYLPMQVSHTQFSDLNELEKKKYVLFLEKPAIGYLPDYRKHNRNMDARSKRDSYYLPLLAEKFPDIQIMVGITKNGKTIKRIMSVSQYVMKKSNMDMLSLENNQITEKPMEITGNFVESTGNSMELHEAVVADNMADTVTDDMNLHDNTT
;
A
#
# COMPACT_ATOMS: atom_id res chain seq x y z
N MET A 1 12.77 8.17 -10.05
CA MET A 1 11.89 9.25 -9.55
C MET A 1 12.21 9.47 -8.09
N GLY A 2 12.59 10.69 -7.67
CA GLY A 2 12.95 10.96 -6.27
C GLY A 2 11.74 10.86 -5.34
N LYS A 3 11.90 10.31 -4.13
CA LYS A 3 10.87 10.36 -3.09
C LYS A 3 10.61 11.83 -2.72
N SER A 4 9.35 12.21 -2.52
CA SER A 4 9.01 13.52 -1.96
C SER A 4 9.72 13.67 -0.61
N GLN A 5 10.43 14.78 -0.39
CA GLN A 5 11.07 15.06 0.90
C GLN A 5 10.05 15.72 1.82
N THR A 6 9.75 15.09 2.95
CA THR A 6 8.89 15.69 3.97
C THR A 6 9.58 16.88 4.61
N MET A 7 8.94 18.05 4.59
CA MET A 7 9.41 19.23 5.31
C MET A 7 8.74 19.37 6.67
N ILE A 8 9.46 19.89 7.65
CA ILE A 8 8.91 20.13 8.98
C ILE A 8 8.32 21.54 9.04
N ASP A 9 7.01 21.64 9.25
CA ASP A 9 6.33 22.91 9.47
C ASP A 9 6.63 23.43 10.88
N ILE A 10 7.21 24.63 10.95
CA ILE A 10 7.66 25.22 12.21
C ILE A 10 6.48 25.58 13.13
N LEU A 11 5.31 25.89 12.58
CA LEU A 11 4.14 26.26 13.37
C LEU A 11 3.56 25.04 14.08
N THR A 12 3.54 23.87 13.44
CA THR A 12 3.14 22.62 14.09
C THR A 12 4.05 22.29 15.28
N VAL A 13 5.38 22.37 15.13
CA VAL A 13 6.32 22.03 16.21
C VAL A 13 6.40 23.08 17.32
N ASN A 14 6.06 24.34 17.03
CA ASN A 14 5.94 25.39 18.05
C ASN A 14 4.55 25.47 18.68
N SER A 15 3.60 24.64 18.26
CA SER A 15 2.26 24.63 18.84
C SER A 15 2.29 24.17 20.30
N GLY A 16 1.45 24.76 21.16
CA GLY A 16 1.39 24.37 22.58
C GLY A 16 1.11 22.87 22.77
N ARG A 17 0.30 22.28 21.89
CA ARG A 17 -0.01 20.85 21.90
C ARG A 17 1.24 19.99 21.65
N PHE A 18 2.13 20.42 20.75
CA PHE A 18 3.40 19.76 20.47
C PHE A 18 4.39 19.96 21.62
N LEU A 19 4.51 21.18 22.14
CA LEU A 19 5.43 21.50 23.21
C LEU A 19 5.17 20.66 24.47
N THR A 20 3.89 20.33 24.75
CA THR A 20 3.50 19.46 25.88
C THR A 20 3.78 17.97 25.69
N LEU A 21 4.19 17.52 24.51
CA LEU A 21 4.49 16.10 24.28
C LEU A 21 5.78 15.67 25.01
N PRO A 22 5.84 14.43 25.52
CA PRO A 22 7.09 13.81 25.95
C PRO A 22 8.15 13.82 24.83
N PRO A 23 9.45 13.88 25.15
CA PRO A 23 10.51 13.87 24.15
C PRO A 23 10.47 12.66 23.20
N THR A 24 10.14 11.46 23.72
CA THR A 24 10.01 10.22 22.95
C THR A 24 8.84 10.26 21.97
N ALA A 25 7.69 10.82 22.38
CA ALA A 25 6.55 11.04 21.49
C ALA A 25 6.85 12.07 20.39
N LYS A 26 7.60 13.14 20.70
CA LYS A 26 8.09 14.10 19.70
C LYS A 26 8.99 13.41 18.67
N LEU A 27 9.92 12.57 19.13
CA LEU A 27 10.80 11.78 18.26
C LEU A 27 9.99 10.87 17.34
N LEU A 28 9.06 10.08 17.90
CA LEU A 28 8.19 9.20 17.13
C LEU A 28 7.41 9.97 16.05
N TYR A 29 6.86 11.14 16.39
CA TYR A 29 6.13 11.96 15.42
C TYR A 29 6.96 12.32 14.18
N PHE A 30 8.23 12.67 14.35
CA PHE A 30 9.11 12.95 13.20
C PHE A 30 9.37 11.71 12.36
N TYR A 31 9.58 10.54 12.98
CA TYR A 31 9.69 9.29 12.23
C TYR A 31 8.40 8.95 11.50
N LEU A 32 7.23 9.12 12.11
CA LEU A 32 5.95 8.92 11.43
C LEU A 32 5.82 9.82 10.19
N LEU A 33 6.20 11.10 10.29
CA LEU A 33 6.20 12.03 9.15
C LEU A 33 7.15 11.60 8.00
N MET A 34 8.28 10.96 8.33
CA MET A 34 9.25 10.49 7.33
C MET A 34 8.79 9.22 6.61
N TYR A 35 8.03 8.37 7.28
CA TYR A 35 7.59 7.07 6.76
C TYR A 35 6.17 7.09 6.19
N ALA A 36 5.42 8.17 6.42
CA ALA A 36 4.09 8.34 5.84
C ALA A 36 4.14 8.42 4.31
N ASP A 37 3.07 7.96 3.68
CA ASP A 37 2.85 8.13 2.25
C ASP A 37 2.43 9.55 1.87
N ASP A 38 2.21 9.81 0.58
CA ASP A 38 1.88 11.15 0.09
C ASP A 38 0.49 11.66 0.58
N ASP A 39 -0.35 10.79 1.14
CA ASP A 39 -1.63 11.14 1.77
C ASP A 39 -1.52 11.28 3.29
N GLY A 40 -0.35 11.04 3.88
CA GLY A 40 -0.12 11.16 5.32
C GLY A 40 -0.57 9.95 6.12
N ILE A 41 -0.73 8.80 5.48
CA ILE A 41 -1.01 7.52 6.15
C ILE A 41 0.31 6.78 6.38
N VAL A 42 0.45 6.17 7.55
CA VAL A 42 1.67 5.49 7.98
C VAL A 42 1.36 4.24 8.78
N ASP A 43 2.15 3.20 8.56
CA ASP A 43 2.27 2.08 9.48
C ASP A 43 3.31 2.44 10.55
N ALA A 44 2.86 2.58 11.80
CA ALA A 44 3.69 2.98 12.92
C ALA A 44 4.71 1.91 13.37
N TYR A 45 4.59 0.65 12.93
CA TYR A 45 5.47 -0.43 13.37
C TYR A 45 6.94 -0.11 13.09
N LEU A 46 7.30 0.17 11.83
CA LEU A 46 8.68 0.43 11.44
C LEU A 46 9.25 1.73 12.05
N PRO A 47 8.53 2.87 12.02
CA PRO A 47 8.91 4.08 12.75
C PRO A 47 9.20 3.86 14.23
N MET A 48 8.38 3.06 14.91
CA MET A 48 8.59 2.75 16.34
C MET A 48 9.85 1.90 16.56
N GLN A 49 10.08 0.89 15.72
CA GLN A 49 11.30 0.07 15.79
C GLN A 49 12.56 0.89 15.60
N VAL A 50 12.59 1.74 14.57
CA VAL A 50 13.77 2.57 14.23
C VAL A 50 14.03 3.67 15.27
N SER A 51 12.96 4.24 15.84
CA SER A 51 13.08 5.28 16.86
C SER A 51 13.26 4.74 18.28
N HIS A 52 13.17 3.42 18.48
CA HIS A 52 13.14 2.76 19.79
C HIS A 52 12.10 3.35 20.74
N THR A 53 10.92 3.68 20.21
CA THR A 53 9.80 4.26 20.98
C THR A 53 8.75 3.22 21.32
N GLN A 54 7.87 3.54 22.27
CA GLN A 54 6.91 2.60 22.86
C GLN A 54 5.48 2.90 22.41
N PHE A 55 4.58 1.92 22.54
CA PHE A 55 3.15 2.13 22.25
C PHE A 55 2.53 3.24 23.13
N SER A 56 3.07 3.50 24.32
CA SER A 56 2.66 4.63 25.15
C SER A 56 2.88 5.98 24.45
N ASP A 57 3.96 6.13 23.68
CA ASP A 57 4.25 7.34 22.91
C ASP A 57 3.24 7.52 21.78
N LEU A 58 2.91 6.44 21.08
CA LEU A 58 1.89 6.44 20.03
C LEU A 58 0.49 6.78 20.60
N ASN A 59 0.16 6.25 21.77
CA ASN A 59 -1.08 6.59 22.48
C ASN A 59 -1.12 8.07 22.90
N GLU A 60 0.02 8.65 23.30
CA GLU A 60 0.09 10.07 23.62
C GLU A 60 -0.12 10.95 22.37
N LEU A 61 0.43 10.53 21.22
CA LEU A 61 0.16 11.17 19.93
C LEU A 61 -1.32 11.06 19.52
N GLU A 62 -1.97 9.92 19.77
CA GLU A 62 -3.42 9.74 19.55
C GLU A 62 -4.25 10.68 20.43
N LYS A 63 -3.98 10.73 21.74
CA LYS A 63 -4.66 11.62 22.70
C LYS A 63 -4.57 13.08 22.26
N LYS A 64 -3.37 13.48 21.81
CA LYS A 64 -3.10 14.83 21.31
C LYS A 64 -3.51 15.01 19.85
N LYS A 65 -4.16 14.05 19.18
CA LYS A 65 -4.66 14.16 17.79
C LYS A 65 -3.57 14.44 16.74
N TYR A 66 -2.36 13.96 16.96
CA TYR A 66 -1.31 13.89 15.95
C TYR A 66 -1.41 12.63 15.08
N VAL A 67 -2.06 11.60 15.60
CA VAL A 67 -2.38 10.35 14.90
C VAL A 67 -3.86 10.05 15.07
N LEU A 68 -4.53 9.71 13.98
CA LEU A 68 -5.87 9.13 13.97
C LEU A 68 -5.76 7.69 13.48
N PHE A 69 -6.15 6.71 14.30
CA PHE A 69 -6.03 5.31 13.90
C PHE A 69 -7.07 4.93 12.84
N LEU A 70 -6.56 4.39 11.74
CA LEU A 70 -7.36 3.70 10.75
C LEU A 70 -7.53 2.24 11.14
N GLU A 71 -6.46 1.60 11.61
CA GLU A 71 -6.50 0.23 12.12
C GLU A 71 -5.53 0.10 13.29
N LYS A 72 -6.05 -0.30 14.46
CA LYS A 72 -5.20 -0.52 15.63
C LYS A 72 -4.46 -1.85 15.46
N PRO A 73 -3.18 -1.93 15.86
CA PRO A 73 -2.47 -0.95 16.69
C PRO A 73 -1.55 0.01 15.93
N ALA A 74 -1.40 -0.09 14.61
CA ALA A 74 -0.28 0.53 13.90
C ALA A 74 -0.64 1.46 12.74
N ILE A 75 -1.76 1.24 12.04
CA ILE A 75 -2.10 2.05 10.85
C ILE A 75 -2.78 3.34 11.27
N GLY A 76 -2.12 4.46 11.00
CA GLY A 76 -2.56 5.79 11.41
C GLY A 76 -2.49 6.82 10.29
N TYR A 77 -3.37 7.81 10.36
CA TYR A 77 -3.34 9.02 9.55
C TYR A 77 -2.80 10.20 10.37
N LEU A 78 -1.97 11.04 9.74
CA LEU A 78 -1.34 12.22 10.35
C LEU A 78 -2.07 13.51 9.91
N PRO A 79 -2.92 14.12 10.76
CA PRO A 79 -3.75 15.26 10.36
C PRO A 79 -2.97 16.50 9.88
N ASP A 80 -1.77 16.69 10.42
CA ASP A 80 -0.93 17.83 10.09
C ASP A 80 -0.01 17.56 8.88
N TYR A 81 -0.02 16.36 8.29
CA TYR A 81 0.91 15.96 7.21
C TYR A 81 0.89 16.93 6.02
N ARG A 82 -0.29 17.44 5.64
CA ARG A 82 -0.41 18.41 4.56
C ARG A 82 0.31 19.73 4.87
N LYS A 83 0.36 20.16 6.14
CA LYS A 83 1.10 21.38 6.54
C LYS A 83 2.60 21.17 6.35
N HIS A 84 3.09 19.99 6.75
CA HIS A 84 4.46 19.53 6.52
C HIS A 84 4.80 19.43 5.03
N ASN A 85 3.84 19.04 4.20
CA ASN A 85 4.05 18.76 2.77
C ASN A 85 3.35 19.75 1.82
N ARG A 86 3.19 21.01 2.22
CA ARG A 86 2.46 22.04 1.44
C ARG A 86 2.96 22.23 0.00
N ASN A 87 4.23 21.94 -0.25
CA ASN A 87 4.89 22.13 -1.54
C ASN A 87 4.90 20.89 -2.44
N MET A 88 4.40 19.74 -1.97
CA MET A 88 4.38 18.47 -2.71
C MET A 88 3.78 18.61 -4.11
N ASP A 89 4.50 18.19 -5.16
CA ASP A 89 4.04 18.28 -6.55
C ASP A 89 2.84 17.34 -6.77
N ALA A 90 1.76 17.86 -7.37
CA ALA A 90 0.56 17.07 -7.66
C ALA A 90 0.83 15.98 -8.71
N ARG A 91 1.84 16.16 -9.57
CA ARG A 91 2.20 15.17 -10.60
C ARG A 91 2.92 13.95 -10.03
N SER A 92 3.62 14.12 -8.91
CA SER A 92 4.36 13.05 -8.26
C SER A 92 3.59 12.40 -7.12
N LYS A 93 2.44 12.98 -6.72
CA LYS A 93 1.62 12.47 -5.64
C LYS A 93 1.04 11.11 -6.01
N ARG A 94 1.27 10.12 -5.14
CA ARG A 94 0.70 8.79 -5.25
C ARG A 94 -0.40 8.62 -4.22
N ASP A 95 -1.51 8.03 -4.65
CA ASP A 95 -2.60 7.72 -3.73
C ASP A 95 -2.20 6.59 -2.79
N SER A 96 -2.54 6.76 -1.52
CA SER A 96 -2.43 5.68 -0.54
C SER A 96 -3.37 4.54 -0.86
N TYR A 97 -2.92 3.31 -0.56
CA TYR A 97 -3.77 2.13 -0.54
C TYR A 97 -4.92 2.25 0.49
N TYR A 98 -4.68 2.97 1.59
CA TYR A 98 -5.64 3.10 2.70
C TYR A 98 -6.61 4.28 2.57
N LEU A 99 -6.63 4.98 1.43
CA LEU A 99 -7.59 6.07 1.18
C LEU A 99 -9.06 5.67 1.37
N PRO A 100 -9.53 4.49 0.92
CA PRO A 100 -10.91 4.08 1.18
C PRO A 100 -11.23 3.93 2.67
N LEU A 101 -10.29 3.36 3.44
CA LEU A 101 -10.45 3.21 4.89
C LEU A 101 -10.45 4.56 5.62
N LEU A 102 -9.62 5.50 5.15
CA LEU A 102 -9.65 6.89 5.62
C LEU A 102 -11.01 7.55 5.32
N ALA A 103 -11.58 7.31 4.13
CA ALA A 103 -12.89 7.84 3.74
C ALA A 103 -14.03 7.28 4.58
N GLU A 104 -13.98 5.99 4.92
CA GLU A 104 -14.98 5.33 5.75
C GLU A 104 -14.98 5.89 7.17
N LYS A 105 -13.79 6.03 7.79
CA LYS A 105 -13.69 6.44 9.19
C LYS A 105 -13.73 7.95 9.40
N PHE A 106 -13.21 8.70 8.44
CA PHE A 106 -13.02 10.15 8.55
C PHE A 106 -13.32 10.86 7.21
N PRO A 107 -14.59 10.84 6.76
CA PRO A 107 -14.98 11.27 5.41
C PRO A 107 -14.63 12.73 5.09
N ASP A 108 -14.61 13.60 6.11
CA ASP A 108 -14.43 15.05 5.95
C ASP A 108 -12.97 15.49 5.89
N ILE A 109 -12.02 14.56 6.09
CA ILE A 109 -10.59 14.88 6.06
C ILE A 109 -10.20 15.41 4.69
N GLN A 110 -9.54 16.56 4.69
CA GLN A 110 -9.09 17.22 3.47
C GLN A 110 -7.75 16.67 3.00
N ILE A 111 -7.73 16.10 1.80
CA ILE A 111 -6.51 15.60 1.15
C ILE A 111 -6.13 16.47 -0.06
N MET A 112 -4.87 16.41 -0.46
CA MET A 112 -4.38 17.03 -1.70
C MET A 112 -4.45 16.01 -2.83
N VAL A 113 -5.06 16.41 -3.94
CA VAL A 113 -5.21 15.57 -5.14
C VAL A 113 -4.70 16.31 -6.36
N GLY A 114 -4.05 15.58 -7.26
CA GLY A 114 -3.69 16.05 -8.59
C GLY A 114 -4.84 15.78 -9.55
N ILE A 115 -5.42 16.84 -10.13
CA ILE A 115 -6.45 16.69 -11.17
C ILE A 115 -5.84 17.10 -12.50
N THR A 116 -5.77 16.17 -13.44
CA THR A 116 -5.30 16.46 -14.80
C THR A 116 -6.45 16.99 -15.64
N LYS A 117 -6.27 18.19 -16.22
CA LYS A 117 -7.18 18.79 -17.21
C LYS A 117 -6.34 19.30 -18.38
N ASN A 118 -6.69 18.91 -19.60
CA ASN A 118 -6.01 19.33 -20.83
C ASN A 118 -4.48 19.14 -20.76
N GLY A 119 -4.02 17.99 -20.24
CA GLY A 119 -2.59 17.68 -20.08
C GLY A 119 -1.88 18.42 -18.93
N LYS A 120 -2.56 19.30 -18.19
CA LYS A 120 -2.02 20.02 -17.04
C LYS A 120 -2.60 19.48 -15.73
N THR A 121 -1.74 19.02 -14.82
CA THR A 121 -2.14 18.61 -13.47
C THR A 121 -2.20 19.83 -12.55
N ILE A 122 -3.37 20.06 -11.95
CA ILE A 122 -3.61 21.11 -10.95
C ILE A 122 -3.79 20.49 -9.57
N LYS A 123 -3.17 21.11 -8.56
CA LYS A 123 -3.37 20.77 -7.15
C LYS A 123 -4.78 21.21 -6.73
N ARG A 124 -5.55 20.32 -6.11
CA ARG A 124 -6.82 20.65 -5.47
C ARG A 124 -6.91 20.01 -4.10
N ILE A 125 -7.59 20.71 -3.20
CA ILE A 125 -7.94 20.20 -1.88
C ILE A 125 -9.43 19.84 -1.90
N MET A 126 -9.77 18.66 -1.41
CA MET A 126 -11.15 18.20 -1.25
C MET A 126 -11.24 17.15 -0.13
N SER A 127 -12.45 16.81 0.30
CA SER A 127 -12.61 15.74 1.28
C SER A 127 -12.24 14.39 0.67
N VAL A 128 -11.72 13.49 1.49
CA VAL A 128 -11.33 12.14 1.08
C VAL A 128 -12.53 11.36 0.54
N SER A 129 -13.72 11.53 1.15
CA SER A 129 -14.96 10.90 0.68
C SER A 129 -15.34 11.33 -0.74
N GLN A 130 -15.29 12.64 -1.02
CA GLN A 130 -15.55 13.17 -2.35
C GLN A 130 -14.55 12.65 -3.38
N TYR A 131 -13.28 12.54 -3.00
CA TYR A 131 -12.24 12.04 -3.89
C TYR A 131 -12.44 10.57 -4.24
N VAL A 132 -12.65 9.71 -3.24
CA VAL A 132 -12.86 8.27 -3.44
C VAL A 132 -14.08 8.01 -4.31
N MET A 133 -15.21 8.69 -4.06
CA MET A 133 -16.43 8.57 -4.89
C MET A 133 -16.19 9.03 -6.33
N LYS A 134 -15.44 10.11 -6.53
CA LYS A 134 -15.12 10.58 -7.88
C LYS A 134 -14.23 9.59 -8.63
N LYS A 135 -13.27 8.99 -7.93
CA LYS A 135 -12.34 8.00 -8.49
C LYS A 135 -13.09 6.73 -8.91
N SER A 136 -13.93 6.17 -8.04
CA SER A 136 -14.75 5.00 -8.35
C SER A 136 -15.68 5.22 -9.55
N ASN A 137 -16.28 6.41 -9.66
CA ASN A 137 -17.14 6.73 -10.80
C ASN A 137 -16.35 6.81 -12.12
N MET A 138 -15.12 7.35 -12.09
CA MET A 138 -14.24 7.36 -13.27
C MET A 138 -13.81 5.94 -13.67
N ASP A 139 -13.48 5.11 -12.69
CA ASP A 139 -13.09 3.72 -12.93
C ASP A 139 -14.27 2.93 -13.55
N MET A 140 -15.49 3.06 -13.01
CA MET A 140 -16.69 2.43 -13.61
C MET A 140 -16.93 2.87 -15.06
N LEU A 141 -16.87 4.18 -15.34
CA LEU A 141 -17.05 4.70 -16.71
C LEU A 141 -15.97 4.18 -17.68
N SER A 142 -14.74 3.93 -17.19
CA SER A 142 -13.67 3.35 -18.02
C SER A 142 -13.91 1.87 -18.34
N LEU A 143 -14.53 1.11 -17.42
CA LEU A 143 -14.88 -0.29 -17.63
C LEU A 143 -16.07 -0.45 -18.60
N GLU A 144 -17.05 0.45 -18.56
CA GLU A 144 -18.19 0.45 -19.49
C GLU A 144 -17.75 0.73 -20.94
N ASN A 145 -16.83 1.67 -21.14
CA ASN A 145 -16.32 2.02 -22.47
C ASN A 145 -15.51 0.90 -23.14
N ASN A 146 -14.96 -0.04 -22.37
CA ASN A 146 -14.19 -1.17 -22.89
C ASN A 146 -15.06 -2.39 -23.27
N GLN A 147 -16.37 -2.37 -23.00
CA GLN A 147 -17.29 -3.46 -23.38
C GLN A 147 -18.04 -3.23 -24.71
N ILE A 148 -17.84 -2.10 -25.40
CA ILE A 148 -18.60 -1.73 -26.62
C ILE A 148 -17.81 -1.97 -27.93
N THR A 149 -16.61 -2.56 -27.89
CA THR A 149 -15.83 -2.85 -29.11
C THR A 149 -15.59 -4.34 -29.33
N GLU A 150 -16.65 -5.14 -29.38
CA GLU A 150 -16.62 -6.39 -30.14
C GLU A 150 -17.53 -6.25 -31.36
N LYS A 151 -16.96 -5.71 -32.44
CA LYS A 151 -17.55 -5.86 -33.78
C LYS A 151 -17.50 -7.36 -34.11
N PRO A 152 -18.63 -8.02 -34.41
CA PRO A 152 -18.62 -9.45 -34.69
C PRO A 152 -17.75 -9.71 -35.93
N MET A 153 -16.78 -10.60 -35.77
CA MET A 153 -15.91 -11.06 -36.85
C MET A 153 -16.76 -11.92 -37.80
N GLU A 154 -17.02 -11.45 -39.02
CA GLU A 154 -17.64 -12.28 -40.05
C GLU A 154 -16.70 -13.43 -40.43
N ILE A 155 -17.05 -14.64 -40.01
CA ILE A 155 -16.35 -15.85 -40.46
C ILE A 155 -16.92 -16.22 -41.83
N THR A 156 -16.20 -15.85 -42.88
CA THR A 156 -16.35 -16.44 -44.22
C THR A 156 -15.19 -17.41 -44.42
N GLY A 157 -15.48 -18.71 -44.57
CA GLY A 157 -14.45 -19.68 -44.96
C GLY A 157 -14.77 -21.15 -44.72
N ASN A 158 -15.52 -21.73 -45.67
CA ASN A 158 -15.42 -23.08 -46.23
C ASN A 158 -15.29 -24.31 -45.30
N PHE A 159 -16.37 -25.11 -45.30
CA PHE A 159 -16.37 -26.53 -45.00
C PHE A 159 -15.47 -27.31 -45.96
N VAL A 160 -14.54 -28.11 -45.42
CA VAL A 160 -14.05 -29.35 -46.05
C VAL A 160 -13.96 -30.42 -44.96
N GLU A 161 -14.70 -31.50 -45.20
CA GLU A 161 -14.77 -32.72 -44.39
C GLU A 161 -13.42 -33.48 -44.37
N SER A 162 -13.13 -34.21 -43.29
CA SER A 162 -13.04 -35.68 -43.34
C SER A 162 -12.57 -36.27 -41.99
N THR A 163 -13.47 -37.03 -41.37
CA THR A 163 -13.25 -38.34 -40.72
C THR A 163 -12.17 -38.55 -39.64
N GLY A 164 -12.62 -38.93 -38.44
CA GLY A 164 -12.25 -40.24 -37.90
C GLY A 164 -11.43 -40.31 -36.59
N ASN A 165 -12.17 -40.66 -35.53
CA ASN A 165 -11.79 -41.53 -34.39
C ASN A 165 -11.06 -40.97 -33.15
N SER A 166 -11.89 -40.81 -32.11
CA SER A 166 -11.88 -41.44 -30.77
C SER A 166 -10.61 -41.49 -29.90
N MET A 167 -10.81 -40.92 -28.70
CA MET A 167 -10.13 -41.08 -27.41
C MET A 167 -9.24 -42.32 -27.23
N GLU A 168 -8.03 -42.10 -26.69
CA GLU A 168 -7.53 -42.93 -25.58
C GLU A 168 -6.42 -42.24 -24.76
N LEU A 169 -6.34 -42.69 -23.51
CA LEU A 169 -5.60 -42.16 -22.36
C LEU A 169 -4.09 -42.43 -22.47
N HIS A 170 -3.27 -41.48 -22.01
CA HIS A 170 -1.83 -41.69 -21.88
C HIS A 170 -1.47 -42.01 -20.43
N GLU A 171 -1.09 -43.27 -20.19
CA GLU A 171 -0.38 -43.76 -19.01
C GLU A 171 0.95 -44.36 -19.51
N ALA A 172 2.09 -43.83 -19.08
CA ALA A 172 3.40 -44.52 -19.11
C ALA A 172 4.41 -43.70 -18.29
N VAL A 173 4.77 -44.16 -17.08
CA VAL A 173 5.92 -45.03 -16.76
C VAL A 173 7.23 -44.23 -16.60
N VAL A 174 7.62 -44.07 -15.33
CA VAL A 174 8.98 -43.73 -14.91
C VAL A 174 9.60 -45.01 -14.34
N ALA A 175 10.58 -45.53 -15.06
CA ALA A 175 11.67 -46.38 -14.59
C ALA A 175 12.87 -45.92 -15.44
N ASP A 176 14.10 -45.81 -14.97
CA ASP A 176 14.81 -46.74 -14.11
C ASP A 176 16.19 -46.15 -13.76
N ASN A 177 16.97 -46.92 -12.99
CA ASN A 177 18.42 -46.87 -12.76
C ASN A 177 18.85 -46.24 -11.43
N MET A 178 19.62 -46.89 -10.57
CA MET A 178 20.05 -48.29 -10.46
C MET A 178 20.76 -48.34 -9.09
N ALA A 179 20.60 -49.46 -8.38
CA ALA A 179 21.28 -49.74 -7.13
C ALA A 179 22.80 -49.89 -7.34
N ASP A 180 23.59 -49.61 -6.30
CA ASP A 180 24.35 -50.72 -5.73
C ASP A 180 24.68 -50.52 -4.25
N THR A 181 24.68 -51.66 -3.57
CA THR A 181 24.82 -51.87 -2.14
C THR A 181 26.28 -52.07 -1.74
N VAL A 182 26.59 -51.99 -0.43
CA VAL A 182 27.33 -53.00 0.36
C VAL A 182 27.70 -52.40 1.74
N THR A 183 27.12 -53.05 2.76
CA THR A 183 27.54 -53.34 4.15
C THR A 183 28.75 -52.63 4.76
N ASP A 184 28.68 -52.19 6.02
CA ASP A 184 28.95 -53.03 7.20
C ASP A 184 28.88 -52.24 8.53
N ASP A 185 28.58 -52.98 9.60
CA ASP A 185 28.55 -52.58 11.01
C ASP A 185 29.87 -51.96 11.53
N MET A 186 29.78 -51.08 12.55
CA MET A 186 30.48 -51.17 13.85
C MET A 186 30.47 -49.84 14.64
N ASN A 187 29.58 -49.78 15.63
CA ASN A 187 29.83 -49.46 17.05
C ASN A 187 31.16 -48.77 17.46
N LEU A 188 31.12 -47.60 18.14
CA LEU A 188 31.61 -47.38 19.53
C LEU A 188 31.77 -45.89 19.91
N HIS A 189 31.26 -45.59 21.11
CA HIS A 189 31.82 -44.74 22.20
C HIS A 189 32.14 -43.24 22.02
N ASP A 190 31.37 -42.46 22.79
CA ASP A 190 31.77 -41.82 24.06
C ASP A 190 32.80 -40.67 24.10
N ASN A 191 32.37 -39.64 24.85
CA ASN A 191 33.10 -38.73 25.72
C ASN A 191 33.76 -37.42 25.23
N THR A 192 33.30 -36.34 25.91
CA THR A 192 34.02 -35.19 26.52
C THR A 192 34.88 -34.29 25.62
N THR A 193 34.77 -32.95 25.71
CA THR A 193 34.85 -32.09 26.91
C THR A 193 34.15 -30.77 26.65
#